data_AF-A0A1I1UQ24-F1
#
_entry.id   AF-A0A1I1UQ24-F1
#
_cell.length_a   1.000
_cell.length_b   1.000
_cell.length_c   1.000
_cell.angle_alpha   90.00
_cell.angle_beta   90.00
_cell.angle_gamma   90.00
#
_symmetry.space_group_name_H-M   'P 1'
#
loop_
_entity.id
_entity.type
_entity.pdbx_description
1 polymer ?
#
loop_
_entity_poly.entity_id
_entity_poly.type
_entity_poly.pdbx_seq_one_letter_code
_entity_poly.pdbx_strand_id
1 'polypeptide(L)'
;MVDCRKVGLGEKAYQYLSRYLYRGVLSDNDIIAYDNNTVTFKYQDSQTKKVATRILPVLKFLWLILQHVLPKGLQRVRDCGYLRLNAGKLRQRIQLDLIKAHNWVAPQSQPVIKTKRICPCFKHEMLCMGVNIDLARTN
;
A
#
# COMPACT_ATOMS: atom_id res chain seq x y z
N MET A 1 -27.73 10.04 -6.62
CA MET A 1 -27.44 11.25 -5.83
C MET A 1 -27.05 10.79 -4.43
N VAL A 2 -25.81 11.04 -3.99
CA VAL A 2 -25.33 10.59 -2.66
C VAL A 2 -25.61 11.71 -1.66
N ASP A 3 -26.35 11.40 -0.59
CA ASP A 3 -26.71 12.36 0.46
C ASP A 3 -25.51 12.59 1.39
N CYS A 4 -24.72 13.65 1.13
CA CYS A 4 -23.59 14.04 1.96
C CYS A 4 -24.03 15.04 3.04
N ARG A 5 -23.88 14.68 4.33
CA ARG A 5 -24.19 15.54 5.48
C ARG A 5 -22.91 16.02 6.17
N LYS A 6 -22.93 17.25 6.70
CA LYS A 6 -21.81 17.86 7.43
C LYS A 6 -21.62 17.18 8.79
N VAL A 7 -20.42 16.65 9.08
CA VAL A 7 -20.10 15.87 10.29
C VAL A 7 -19.29 16.63 11.35
N GLY A 8 -19.19 17.95 11.26
CA GLY A 8 -18.40 18.77 12.19
C GLY A 8 -16.88 18.72 11.92
N LEU A 9 -16.05 18.81 12.97
CA LEU A 9 -14.58 18.90 12.87
C LEU A 9 -13.90 17.56 12.52
N GLY A 10 -14.61 16.43 12.63
CA GLY A 10 -14.10 15.14 12.17
C GLY A 10 -12.99 14.50 13.02
N GLU A 11 -12.72 14.97 14.24
CA GLU A 11 -11.63 14.47 15.10
C GLU A 11 -11.67 12.94 15.31
N LYS A 12 -12.86 12.38 15.57
CA LYS A 12 -13.05 10.93 15.68
C LYS A 12 -12.70 10.19 14.39
N ALA A 13 -12.94 10.81 13.23
CA ALA A 13 -12.58 10.23 11.95
C ALA A 13 -11.05 10.20 11.77
N TYR A 14 -10.33 11.25 12.21
CA TYR A 14 -8.88 11.28 12.19
C TYR A 14 -8.24 10.23 13.12
N GLN A 15 -8.76 10.07 14.34
CA GLN A 15 -8.30 9.03 15.27
C GLN A 15 -8.58 7.60 14.77
N TYR A 16 -9.67 7.42 14.03
CA TYR A 16 -9.96 6.15 13.38
C TYR A 16 -8.98 5.89 12.23
N LEU A 17 -8.74 6.90 11.39
CA LEU A 17 -7.85 6.82 10.23
C LEU A 17 -6.39 6.53 10.63
N SER A 18 -5.89 7.18 11.69
CA SER A 18 -4.52 6.99 12.17
C SER A 18 -4.27 5.53 12.57
N ARG A 19 -5.15 4.93 13.37
CA ARG A 19 -5.07 3.51 13.74
C ARG A 19 -5.13 2.60 12.51
N TYR A 20 -5.99 2.92 11.55
CA TYR A 20 -6.17 2.11 10.35
C TYR A 20 -4.94 2.12 9.44
N LEU A 21 -4.19 3.24 9.40
CA LEU A 21 -2.97 3.39 8.60
C LEU A 21 -1.83 2.52 9.11
N TYR A 22 -1.62 2.49 10.43
CA TYR A 22 -0.48 1.80 11.05
C TYR A 22 -0.77 0.34 11.41
N ARG A 23 -2.03 -0.10 11.36
CA ARG A 23 -2.36 -1.49 11.69
C ARG A 23 -1.98 -2.43 10.54
N GLY A 24 -1.21 -3.47 10.84
CA GLY A 24 -0.96 -4.59 9.94
C GLY A 24 -2.21 -5.45 9.70
N VAL A 25 -2.08 -6.46 8.87
CA VAL A 25 -3.15 -7.45 8.59
C VAL A 25 -3.33 -8.40 9.76
N LEU A 26 -2.19 -8.79 10.34
CA LEU A 26 -2.06 -9.65 11.49
C LEU A 26 -1.13 -8.94 12.47
N SER A 27 -1.42 -9.03 13.76
CA SER A 27 -0.51 -8.54 14.79
C SER A 27 0.65 -9.52 14.96
N ASP A 28 1.85 -9.04 15.25
CA ASP A 28 2.98 -9.91 15.58
C ASP A 28 2.67 -10.80 16.80
N ASN A 29 1.92 -10.24 17.77
CA ASN A 29 1.46 -10.98 18.95
C ASN A 29 0.45 -12.10 18.63
N ASP A 30 -0.17 -12.07 17.44
CA ASP A 30 -1.11 -13.11 17.00
C ASP A 30 -0.40 -14.28 16.32
N ILE A 31 0.89 -14.15 15.98
CA ILE A 31 1.72 -15.27 15.52
C ILE A 31 2.29 -15.97 16.75
N ILE A 32 1.74 -17.15 17.08
CA ILE A 32 2.02 -17.80 18.38
C ILE A 32 3.04 -18.93 18.30
N ALA A 33 3.27 -19.52 17.12
CA ALA A 33 4.31 -20.52 16.91
C ALA A 33 4.72 -20.64 15.44
N TYR A 34 5.94 -21.11 15.20
CA TYR A 34 6.52 -21.35 13.88
C TYR A 34 7.55 -22.49 13.96
N ASP A 35 7.49 -23.45 13.04
CA ASP A 35 8.34 -24.66 13.04
C ASP A 35 9.08 -24.89 11.69
N ASN A 36 9.36 -23.81 10.94
CA ASN A 36 9.91 -23.83 9.57
C ASN A 36 9.02 -24.45 8.48
N ASN A 37 8.07 -25.31 8.83
CA ASN A 37 7.14 -25.91 7.88
C ASN A 37 5.74 -25.29 7.96
N THR A 38 5.37 -24.82 9.14
CA THR A 38 4.05 -24.28 9.47
C THR A 38 4.14 -23.06 10.39
N VAL A 39 3.09 -22.24 10.32
CA VAL A 39 2.86 -21.07 11.17
C VAL A 39 1.52 -21.29 11.87
N THR A 40 1.51 -21.10 13.19
CA THR A 40 0.30 -21.09 14.00
C THR A 40 -0.02 -19.65 14.39
N PHE A 41 -1.23 -19.19 14.08
CA PHE A 41 -1.67 -17.83 14.39
C PHE A 41 -3.11 -17.77 14.88
N LYS A 42 -3.41 -16.77 15.69
CA LYS A 42 -4.74 -16.43 16.15
C LYS A 42 -5.43 -15.49 15.17
N TYR A 43 -6.75 -15.64 15.03
CA TYR A 43 -7.56 -14.75 14.23
C TYR A 43 -8.96 -14.63 14.82
N GLN A 44 -9.66 -13.54 14.48
CA GLN A 44 -11.07 -13.41 14.81
C GLN A 44 -11.93 -13.91 13.66
N ASP A 45 -12.78 -14.88 13.92
CA ASP A 45 -13.74 -15.38 12.95
C ASP A 45 -14.77 -14.29 12.59
N SER A 46 -14.98 -14.05 11.30
CA SER A 46 -15.78 -12.91 10.83
C SER A 46 -17.27 -13.08 11.11
N GLN A 47 -17.78 -14.32 11.15
CA GLN A 47 -19.19 -14.64 11.37
C GLN A 47 -19.51 -14.71 12.85
N THR A 48 -18.71 -15.48 13.60
CA THR A 48 -18.96 -15.76 15.02
C THR A 48 -18.33 -14.74 15.96
N LYS A 49 -17.43 -13.89 15.45
CA LYS A 49 -16.64 -12.90 16.21
C LYS A 49 -15.75 -13.50 17.29
N LYS A 50 -15.58 -14.82 17.34
CA LYS A 50 -14.75 -15.51 18.31
C LYS A 50 -13.30 -15.57 17.86
N VAL A 51 -12.39 -15.54 18.82
CA VAL A 51 -10.96 -15.77 18.54
C VAL A 51 -10.74 -17.26 18.36
N ALA A 52 -10.14 -17.64 17.25
CA ALA A 52 -9.78 -19.01 16.91
C ALA A 52 -8.29 -19.07 16.53
N THR A 53 -7.75 -20.28 16.45
CA THR A 53 -6.36 -20.52 16.06
C THR A 53 -6.33 -21.33 14.78
N ARG A 54 -5.40 -21.03 13.89
CA ARG A 54 -5.20 -21.75 12.63
C ARG A 54 -3.73 -22.07 12.42
N ILE A 55 -3.48 -23.24 11.85
CA ILE A 55 -2.16 -23.72 11.45
C ILE A 55 -2.12 -23.80 9.93
N LEU A 56 -1.09 -23.23 9.32
CA LEU A 56 -0.90 -23.27 7.86
C LEU A 56 0.57 -23.52 7.51
N PRO A 57 0.86 -24.19 6.37
CA PRO A 57 2.20 -24.20 5.81
C PRO A 57 2.75 -22.79 5.60
N VAL A 58 4.05 -22.58 5.82
CA VAL A 58 4.68 -21.24 5.76
C VAL A 58 4.34 -20.51 4.46
N LEU A 59 4.48 -21.20 3.32
CA LEU A 59 4.22 -20.58 2.02
C LEU A 59 2.75 -20.17 1.85
N LYS A 60 1.81 -20.96 2.38
CA LYS A 60 0.38 -20.62 2.37
C LYS A 60 0.10 -19.42 3.27
N PHE A 61 0.72 -19.38 4.45
CA PHE A 61 0.62 -18.22 5.34
C PHE A 61 1.15 -16.95 4.68
N LEU A 62 2.35 -17.00 4.10
CA LEU A 62 2.95 -15.86 3.42
C LEU A 62 2.10 -15.38 2.23
N TRP A 63 1.57 -16.31 1.43
CA TRP A 63 0.65 -15.99 0.34
C TRP A 63 -0.59 -15.22 0.83
N LEU A 64 -1.17 -15.62 1.97
CA LEU A 64 -2.31 -14.91 2.56
C LEU A 64 -1.94 -13.49 2.99
N ILE A 65 -0.78 -13.31 3.65
CA ILE A 65 -0.33 -11.98 4.07
C ILE A 65 -0.06 -11.08 2.84
N LEU A 66 0.57 -11.62 1.79
CA LEU A 66 0.91 -10.87 0.59
C LEU A 66 -0.31 -10.37 -0.19
N GLN A 67 -1.46 -11.07 -0.12
CA GLN A 67 -2.71 -10.59 -0.75
C GLN A 67 -3.18 -9.23 -0.21
N HIS A 68 -2.74 -8.86 0.99
CA HIS A 68 -3.10 -7.58 1.61
C HIS A 68 -2.07 -6.48 1.40
N VAL A 69 -0.90 -6.80 0.83
CA VAL A 69 0.11 -5.79 0.51
C VAL A 69 -0.34 -5.03 -0.72
N LEU A 70 -0.47 -3.71 -0.59
CA LEU A 70 -0.83 -2.87 -1.73
C LEU A 70 0.31 -2.87 -2.76
N PRO A 71 0.02 -3.13 -4.05
CA PRO A 71 0.99 -2.99 -5.12
C PRO A 71 1.63 -1.61 -5.15
N LYS A 72 2.86 -1.54 -5.66
CA LYS A 72 3.62 -0.30 -5.78
C LYS A 72 2.83 0.77 -6.55
N GLY A 73 2.80 1.99 -6.01
CA GLY A 73 2.09 3.13 -6.61
C GLY A 73 0.61 3.24 -6.22
N LEU A 74 0.10 2.32 -5.40
CA LEU A 74 -1.20 2.44 -4.74
C LEU A 74 -1.01 2.81 -3.26
N GLN A 75 -1.93 3.66 -2.77
CA GLN A 75 -1.93 4.12 -1.39
C GLN A 75 -3.12 3.59 -0.61
N ARG A 76 -2.87 3.42 0.70
CA ARG A 76 -3.82 2.85 1.67
C ARG A 76 -4.99 3.79 1.97
N VAL A 77 -4.71 5.09 2.13
CA VAL A 77 -5.71 6.15 2.27
C VAL A 77 -5.81 6.93 0.96
N ARG A 78 -7.01 7.33 0.55
CA ARG A 78 -7.29 7.87 -0.79
C ARG A 78 -8.13 9.14 -0.68
N ASP A 79 -7.64 10.23 -1.25
CA ASP A 79 -8.24 11.56 -1.05
C ASP A 79 -9.34 11.87 -2.08
N CYS A 80 -9.35 11.23 -3.27
CA CYS A 80 -10.51 11.09 -4.19
C CYS A 80 -10.21 10.17 -5.40
N GLY A 81 -11.14 9.96 -6.34
CA GLY A 81 -11.31 8.72 -7.15
C GLY A 81 -10.31 8.31 -8.27
N TYR A 82 -10.45 7.02 -8.65
CA TYR A 82 -9.71 6.15 -9.60
C TYR A 82 -8.45 5.41 -9.06
N LEU A 83 -8.27 5.29 -7.73
CA LEU A 83 -7.16 4.85 -6.83
C LEU A 83 -6.08 5.89 -6.47
N ARG A 84 -6.35 7.17 -6.67
CA ARG A 84 -5.31 8.19 -6.93
C ARG A 84 -4.63 8.74 -5.68
N LEU A 85 -3.37 9.17 -5.79
CA LEU A 85 -2.87 10.30 -5.00
C LEU A 85 -3.00 11.63 -5.76
N ASN A 86 -2.89 11.64 -7.09
CA ASN A 86 -3.77 12.41 -7.99
C ASN A 86 -3.46 12.12 -9.46
N ALA A 87 -3.57 10.82 -9.77
CA ALA A 87 -3.80 10.24 -11.08
C ALA A 87 -2.55 9.95 -11.90
N GLY A 88 -2.09 8.69 -11.92
CA GLY A 88 -1.60 8.17 -13.21
C GLY A 88 -2.76 8.39 -14.20
N LYS A 89 -2.63 9.11 -15.32
CA LYS A 89 -3.82 9.82 -15.86
C LYS A 89 -4.93 8.84 -16.31
N LEU A 90 -6.02 8.92 -15.54
CA LEU A 90 -7.12 7.99 -15.29
C LEU A 90 -6.74 6.49 -15.12
N ARG A 91 -5.68 6.29 -14.33
CA ARG A 91 -4.84 5.13 -14.05
C ARG A 91 -4.74 4.18 -15.23
N GLN A 92 -4.15 4.81 -16.24
CA GLN A 92 -3.94 4.31 -17.58
C GLN A 92 -5.28 4.15 -18.30
N ARG A 93 -6.04 5.26 -18.38
CA ARG A 93 -7.48 5.35 -18.69
C ARG A 93 -8.21 4.01 -18.65
N ILE A 94 -8.31 3.51 -17.43
CA ILE A 94 -8.97 2.26 -17.05
C ILE A 94 -8.24 1.00 -17.48
N GLN A 95 -6.92 0.94 -17.24
CA GLN A 95 -6.06 -0.12 -17.82
C GLN A 95 -6.33 -0.31 -19.33
N LEU A 96 -6.70 0.81 -19.95
CA LEU A 96 -7.40 0.99 -21.21
C LEU A 96 -8.61 0.06 -21.36
N ASP A 97 -9.70 0.50 -20.74
CA ASP A 97 -11.03 -0.12 -20.64
C ASP A 97 -11.01 -1.63 -20.45
N LEU A 98 -10.12 -1.98 -19.52
CA LEU A 98 -9.76 -3.30 -19.03
C LEU A 98 -9.30 -4.14 -20.20
N ILE A 99 -8.19 -3.65 -20.77
CA ILE A 99 -7.55 -4.12 -22.00
C ILE A 99 -8.53 -4.10 -23.20
N LYS A 100 -9.76 -3.63 -22.97
CA LYS A 100 -11.00 -3.82 -23.72
C LYS A 100 -11.31 -5.27 -23.99
N ALA A 101 -12.60 -5.64 -24.00
CA ALA A 101 -13.03 -6.85 -24.71
C ALA A 101 -12.47 -8.19 -24.16
N HIS A 102 -11.89 -8.15 -22.96
CA HIS A 102 -11.55 -9.30 -22.13
C HIS A 102 -10.44 -10.23 -22.56
N ASN A 103 -9.87 -10.13 -23.75
CA ASN A 103 -8.85 -11.12 -24.07
C ASN A 103 -7.46 -10.62 -23.70
N TRP A 104 -7.36 -10.17 -22.42
CA TRP A 104 -6.16 -9.75 -21.69
C TRP A 104 -4.98 -10.67 -22.00
N VAL A 105 -3.88 -10.12 -22.51
CA VAL A 105 -2.61 -10.23 -21.78
C VAL A 105 -1.84 -8.92 -21.94
N ALA A 106 -1.50 -8.30 -20.82
CA ALA A 106 -0.34 -7.42 -20.72
C ALA A 106 0.21 -7.57 -19.30
N PRO A 107 1.45 -8.05 -19.16
CA PRO A 107 2.60 -7.15 -19.08
C PRO A 107 3.77 -7.71 -19.94
N GLN A 108 4.82 -6.95 -20.24
CA GLN A 108 6.02 -6.98 -19.38
C GLN A 108 6.76 -5.64 -19.37
N SER A 109 7.16 -5.21 -18.18
CA SER A 109 8.06 -4.08 -18.00
C SER A 109 9.44 -4.55 -17.54
N GLN A 110 10.45 -4.11 -18.30
CA GLN A 110 11.87 -4.24 -17.98
C GLN A 110 12.40 -2.95 -17.31
N PRO A 111 13.68 -2.92 -16.92
CA PRO A 111 14.13 -3.13 -15.56
C PRO A 111 14.23 -1.81 -14.80
N VAL A 112 13.84 -1.81 -13.53
CA VAL A 112 14.07 -0.68 -12.61
C VAL A 112 15.55 -0.69 -12.23
N ILE A 113 16.33 0.26 -12.72
CA ILE A 113 17.65 0.48 -12.14
C ILE A 113 17.91 1.96 -11.96
N LYS A 114 18.01 2.40 -10.69
CA LYS A 114 18.66 3.67 -10.33
C LYS A 114 19.58 3.44 -9.15
N THR A 115 20.81 3.04 -9.45
CA THR A 115 21.88 2.91 -8.47
C THR A 115 22.59 4.26 -8.31
N LYS A 116 23.12 4.51 -7.10
CA LYS A 116 23.89 5.71 -6.76
C LYS A 116 25.31 5.57 -7.32
N ARG A 117 25.79 6.60 -8.01
CA ARG A 117 27.13 6.63 -8.56
C ARG A 117 28.03 7.39 -7.60
N ILE A 118 28.82 6.61 -6.89
CA ILE A 118 29.84 7.06 -5.97
C ILE A 118 31.17 6.79 -6.68
N CYS A 119 32.04 7.79 -6.79
CA CYS A 119 33.35 7.61 -7.40
C CYS A 119 34.34 7.01 -6.36
N PRO A 120 34.95 5.82 -6.53
CA PRO A 120 35.86 5.25 -5.52
C PRO A 120 37.29 5.81 -5.55
N CYS A 121 37.76 6.32 -6.69
CA CYS A 121 39.12 6.87 -6.86
C CYS A 121 39.20 8.35 -6.48
N PHE A 122 38.17 9.13 -6.82
CA PHE A 122 38.10 10.57 -6.55
C PHE A 122 37.02 10.96 -5.51
N LYS A 123 36.21 10.01 -5.01
CA LYS A 123 35.24 10.19 -3.91
C LYS A 123 34.21 11.30 -4.07
N HIS A 124 33.82 11.59 -5.31
CA HIS A 124 32.68 12.44 -5.60
C HIS A 124 31.40 11.62 -5.82
N GLU A 125 30.37 12.00 -5.07
CA GLU A 125 28.99 11.63 -5.37
C GLU A 125 28.48 12.56 -6.48
N MET A 126 27.73 12.01 -7.43
CA MET A 126 27.02 12.84 -8.42
C MET A 126 25.58 13.07 -7.96
N LEU A 127 25.24 14.33 -7.64
CA LEU A 127 23.92 14.72 -7.15
C LEU A 127 23.01 15.26 -8.26
N CYS A 128 21.76 14.77 -8.29
CA CYS A 128 20.66 15.42 -9.00
C CYS A 128 19.99 16.41 -8.05
N MET A 129 20.33 17.68 -8.14
CA MET A 129 19.69 18.74 -7.35
C MET A 129 18.47 19.27 -8.09
N GLY A 130 17.29 19.15 -7.48
CA GLY A 130 16.09 19.87 -7.90
C GLY A 130 15.89 21.10 -7.02
N VAL A 131 15.97 22.30 -7.59
CA VAL A 131 15.75 23.55 -6.87
C VAL A 131 14.39 24.11 -7.28
N ASN A 132 13.49 24.29 -6.31
CA ASN A 132 12.50 25.37 -6.37
C ASN A 132 12.26 25.92 -4.95
N ILE A 133 12.97 27.00 -4.71
CA ILE A 133 12.98 27.97 -3.60
C ILE A 133 12.68 29.28 -4.38
N ASP A 134 11.71 30.14 -4.08
CA ASP A 134 10.94 30.32 -2.85
C ASP A 134 9.72 31.25 -3.06
N LEU A 135 8.77 31.09 -2.14
CA LEU A 135 8.23 32.13 -1.27
C LEU A 135 8.41 33.60 -1.72
N ALA A 136 7.50 34.08 -2.55
CA ALA A 136 6.94 35.42 -2.39
C ALA A 136 5.53 35.22 -1.81
N ARG A 137 5.12 35.73 -0.64
CA ARG A 137 5.63 36.86 0.14
C ARG A 137 4.98 36.73 1.53
N THR A 138 5.77 36.93 2.57
CA THR A 138 5.31 37.34 3.91
C THR A 138 4.48 38.63 3.81
N ASN A 139 3.21 38.54 4.21
CA ASN A 139 2.50 39.39 5.19
C ASN A 139 1.01 39.04 5.19
#